data_AF-E8PK97-F1
#
_entry.id   AF-E8PK97-F1
#
_cell.length_a   1.000
_cell.length_b   1.000
_cell.length_c   1.000
_cell.angle_alpha   90.00
_cell.angle_beta   90.00
_cell.angle_gamma   90.00
#
_symmetry.space_group_name_H-M   'P 1'
#
loop_
_entity.id
_entity.type
_entity.pdbx_description
1 polymer ?
#
loop_
_entity_poly.entity_id
_entity_poly.type
_entity_poly.pdbx_seq_one_letter_code
_entity_poly.pdbx_strand_id
1 'polypeptide(L)'
;MAEALVALESALLTHGLPYSLNLRTAKALEEAVRAEGAIPKTIALVRGEVRLGLSPEEMEALAQGGAEKASLWNLPALLVQKKSAGTTVAATVHLAHRHGIAVFATGGIGGVHPEPFDESADLWALARTPILVVSSGPKAILDLRATLERLETLGVSVVGYRTDRLPAFFSPSSPSPCPPGWKLPSRLP
;
A
#
# COMPACT_ATOMS: atom_id res chain seq x y z
N MET A 1 20.70 7.34 -15.78
CA MET A 1 20.33 6.54 -14.61
C MET A 1 18.83 6.34 -14.66
N ALA A 2 18.31 5.15 -14.33
CA ALA A 2 16.87 4.95 -14.26
C ALA A 2 16.29 5.82 -13.13
N GLU A 3 15.11 6.41 -13.35
CA GLU A 3 14.43 7.21 -12.33
C GLU A 3 13.99 6.31 -11.16
N ALA A 4 14.25 6.75 -9.92
CA ALA A 4 13.79 6.04 -8.73
C ALA A 4 12.32 6.36 -8.46
N LEU A 5 11.41 5.47 -8.88
CA LEU A 5 9.96 5.64 -8.72
C LEU A 5 9.46 4.94 -7.45
N VAL A 6 8.60 5.62 -6.69
CA VAL A 6 7.91 5.05 -5.52
C VAL A 6 6.41 5.20 -5.70
N ALA A 7 5.70 4.07 -5.79
CA ALA A 7 4.24 4.07 -5.80
C ALA A 7 3.68 4.46 -4.43
N LEU A 8 2.52 5.13 -4.43
CA LEU A 8 1.72 5.44 -3.25
C LEU A 8 0.26 5.08 -3.52
N GLU A 9 -0.45 4.55 -2.52
CA GLU A 9 -1.86 4.18 -2.65
C GLU A 9 -2.79 5.39 -2.48
N SER A 10 -4.02 5.30 -3.01
CA SER A 10 -5.03 6.35 -2.88
C SER A 10 -6.26 5.94 -2.07
N ALA A 11 -6.34 4.71 -1.54
CA ALA A 11 -7.37 4.38 -0.56
C ALA A 11 -7.15 5.13 0.76
N LEU A 12 -5.90 5.46 1.14
CA LEU A 12 -5.63 6.40 2.24
C LEU A 12 -6.27 7.79 2.00
N LEU A 13 -6.17 8.28 0.76
CA LEU A 13 -6.73 9.57 0.34
C LEU A 13 -8.27 9.60 0.35
N THR A 14 -8.91 8.49 -0.02
CA THR A 14 -10.36 8.44 -0.28
C THR A 14 -11.17 7.81 0.85
N HIS A 15 -10.60 6.84 1.58
CA HIS A 15 -11.31 6.03 2.59
C HIS A 15 -10.56 5.91 3.92
N GLY A 16 -9.26 6.19 3.94
CA GLY A 16 -8.42 5.92 5.11
C GLY A 16 -8.41 7.04 6.15
N LEU A 17 -8.64 8.28 5.76
CA LEU A 17 -8.60 9.46 6.63
C LEU A 17 -9.74 10.43 6.28
N PRO A 18 -10.23 11.21 7.26
CA PRO A 18 -11.26 12.22 6.99
C PRO A 18 -10.70 13.40 6.20
N TYR A 19 -11.55 14.06 5.41
CA TYR A 19 -11.22 15.35 4.81
C TYR A 19 -11.11 16.44 5.90
N SER A 20 -10.12 17.33 5.88
CA SER A 20 -9.04 17.53 4.91
C SER A 20 -7.70 16.89 5.31
N LEU A 21 -7.70 16.04 6.33
CA LEU A 21 -6.49 15.35 6.80
C LEU A 21 -5.95 14.37 5.76
N ASN A 22 -6.83 13.68 5.03
CA ASN A 22 -6.46 12.81 3.92
C ASN A 22 -5.59 13.51 2.86
N LEU A 23 -6.01 14.69 2.39
CA LEU A 23 -5.32 15.47 1.37
C LEU A 23 -3.97 15.99 1.88
N ARG A 24 -3.93 16.51 3.11
CA ARG A 24 -2.66 16.93 3.75
C ARG A 24 -1.69 15.77 3.87
N THR A 25 -2.19 14.60 4.27
CA THR A 25 -1.35 13.40 4.44
C THR A 25 -0.82 12.90 3.10
N ALA A 26 -1.66 12.82 2.06
CA ALA A 26 -1.21 12.41 0.73
C ALA A 26 -0.12 13.34 0.17
N LYS A 27 -0.29 14.67 0.32
CA LYS A 27 0.74 15.65 -0.07
C LYS A 27 2.04 15.47 0.73
N ALA A 28 1.95 15.24 2.04
CA ALA A 28 3.11 15.00 2.89
C ALA A 28 3.85 13.70 2.53
N LEU A 29 3.13 12.65 2.13
CA LEU A 29 3.73 11.40 1.66
C LEU A 29 4.51 11.61 0.36
N GLU A 30 3.93 12.33 -0.61
CA GLU A 30 4.67 12.65 -1.84
C GLU A 30 5.91 13.50 -1.56
N GLU A 31 5.81 14.48 -0.65
CA GLU A 31 6.94 15.32 -0.26
C GLU A 31 8.05 14.52 0.42
N ALA A 32 7.70 13.59 1.32
CA ALA A 32 8.67 12.72 1.97
C ALA A 32 9.46 11.87 0.95
N VAL A 33 8.80 11.38 -0.10
CA VAL A 33 9.47 10.66 -1.20
C VAL A 33 10.41 11.58 -1.98
N ARG A 34 9.97 12.82 -2.30
CA ARG A 34 10.80 13.81 -3.02
C ARG A 34 12.03 14.22 -2.21
N ALA A 35 11.89 14.37 -0.89
CA ALA A 35 12.98 14.73 0.01
C ALA A 35 14.13 13.70 0.01
N GLU A 36 13.82 12.43 -0.27
CA GLU A 36 14.79 11.33 -0.43
C GLU A 36 15.32 11.19 -1.87
N GLY A 37 14.96 12.11 -2.78
CA GLY A 37 15.44 12.13 -4.17
C GLY A 37 14.70 11.18 -5.12
N ALA A 38 13.60 10.57 -4.70
CA ALA A 38 12.76 9.70 -5.52
C ALA A 38 11.53 10.45 -6.07
N ILE A 39 10.87 9.86 -7.08
CA ILE A 39 9.69 10.42 -7.73
C ILE A 39 8.44 9.68 -7.23
N PRO A 40 7.53 10.35 -6.49
CA PRO A 40 6.28 9.73 -6.04
C PRO A 40 5.32 9.52 -7.22
N LYS A 41 4.63 8.38 -7.19
CA LYS A 41 3.57 8.01 -8.13
C LYS A 41 2.34 7.58 -7.33
N THR A 42 1.52 8.54 -6.90
CA THR A 42 0.22 8.24 -6.31
C THR A 42 -0.69 7.60 -7.35
N ILE A 43 -1.16 6.37 -7.11
CA ILE A 43 -1.92 5.59 -8.08
C ILE A 43 -3.40 5.63 -7.73
N ALA A 44 -4.25 6.02 -8.68
CA ALA A 44 -5.71 6.00 -8.53
C ALA A 44 -6.40 5.68 -9.86
N LEU A 45 -7.71 5.48 -9.80
CA LEU A 45 -8.57 5.62 -10.98
C LEU A 45 -9.17 7.01 -10.99
N VAL A 46 -9.07 7.70 -12.12
CA VAL A 46 -9.73 8.98 -12.36
C VAL A 46 -10.61 8.82 -13.60
N ARG A 47 -11.93 8.84 -13.40
CA ARG A 47 -12.93 8.70 -14.48
C ARG A 47 -12.69 7.46 -15.38
N GLY A 48 -12.33 6.33 -14.77
CA GLY A 48 -12.05 5.07 -15.47
C GLY A 48 -10.65 4.92 -16.05
N GLU A 49 -9.77 5.88 -15.83
CA GLU A 49 -8.38 5.80 -16.29
C GLU A 49 -7.44 5.55 -15.13
N VAL A 50 -6.48 4.64 -15.32
CA VAL A 50 -5.39 4.45 -14.37
C VAL A 50 -4.47 5.67 -14.43
N ARG A 51 -4.29 6.34 -13.29
CA ARG A 51 -3.35 7.46 -13.14
C ARG A 51 -2.14 7.02 -12.32
N LEU A 52 -0.95 7.36 -12.79
CA LEU A 52 0.34 7.11 -12.13
C LEU A 52 0.99 8.45 -11.78
N GLY A 53 0.68 8.94 -10.59
CA GLY A 53 0.83 10.36 -10.25
C GLY A 53 -0.46 11.10 -10.56
N LEU A 54 -0.90 11.91 -9.60
CA LEU A 54 -2.11 12.71 -9.68
C LEU A 54 -1.75 14.18 -9.84
N SER A 55 -2.56 14.91 -10.60
CA SER A 55 -2.51 16.38 -10.52
C SER A 55 -3.03 16.85 -9.15
N PRO A 56 -2.68 18.08 -8.72
CA PRO A 56 -3.24 18.66 -7.50
C PRO A 56 -4.78 18.64 -7.48
N GLU A 57 -5.41 18.91 -8.62
CA GLU A 57 -6.86 18.95 -8.79
C GLU A 57 -7.48 17.55 -8.72
N GLU A 58 -6.84 16.56 -9.36
CA GLU A 58 -7.28 15.16 -9.28
C GLU A 58 -7.18 14.63 -7.83
N MET A 59 -6.10 14.95 -7.13
CA MET A 59 -5.90 14.56 -5.74
C MET A 59 -6.93 15.21 -4.82
N GLU A 60 -7.20 16.50 -5.00
CA GLU A 60 -8.21 17.21 -4.21
C GLU A 60 -9.62 16.68 -4.48
N ALA A 61 -9.98 16.43 -5.74
CA ALA A 61 -11.27 15.86 -6.11
C ALA A 61 -11.49 14.48 -5.46
N LEU A 62 -10.45 13.62 -5.46
CA LEU A 62 -10.52 12.31 -4.78
C LEU A 62 -10.65 12.47 -3.25
N ALA A 63 -10.01 13.48 -2.66
CA ALA A 63 -10.03 13.70 -1.22
C ALA A 63 -11.39 14.19 -0.68
N GLN A 64 -12.16 14.93 -1.50
CA GLN A 64 -13.45 15.49 -1.11
C GLN A 64 -14.56 14.43 -1.00
N GLY A 65 -14.35 13.24 -1.58
CA GLY A 65 -15.26 12.09 -1.47
C GLY A 65 -15.94 11.70 -2.79
N GLY A 66 -16.81 10.69 -2.73
CA GLY A 66 -17.52 10.17 -3.91
C GLY A 66 -16.71 9.24 -4.82
N ALA A 67 -15.47 8.94 -4.46
CA ALA A 67 -14.65 7.94 -5.12
C ALA A 67 -14.93 6.53 -4.57
N GLU A 68 -14.93 5.53 -5.44
CA GLU A 68 -15.08 4.13 -5.06
C GLU A 68 -13.79 3.57 -4.43
N LYS A 69 -13.88 2.41 -3.76
CA LYS A 69 -12.70 1.68 -3.28
C LYS A 69 -12.31 0.60 -4.29
N ALA A 70 -11.16 0.74 -4.93
CA ALA A 70 -10.67 -0.20 -5.93
C ALA A 70 -9.75 -1.28 -5.31
N SER A 71 -10.13 -2.54 -5.51
CA SER A 71 -9.33 -3.74 -5.27
C SER A 71 -9.31 -4.60 -6.54
N LEU A 72 -8.59 -5.73 -6.55
CA LEU A 72 -8.40 -6.54 -7.75
C LEU A 72 -9.71 -7.09 -8.33
N TRP A 73 -10.70 -7.39 -7.49
CA TRP A 73 -11.96 -8.00 -7.90
C TRP A 73 -12.89 -7.02 -8.64
N ASN A 74 -12.84 -5.72 -8.33
CA ASN A 74 -13.71 -4.71 -8.95
C ASN A 74 -12.98 -3.76 -9.90
N LEU A 75 -11.65 -3.81 -9.97
CA LEU A 75 -10.84 -2.94 -10.82
C LEU A 75 -11.32 -2.90 -12.28
N PRO A 76 -11.58 -4.03 -12.99
CA PRO A 76 -12.08 -3.99 -14.36
C PRO A 76 -13.45 -3.30 -14.49
N ALA A 77 -14.35 -3.52 -13.53
CA ALA A 77 -15.68 -2.92 -13.55
C ALA A 77 -15.61 -1.40 -13.40
N LEU A 78 -14.75 -0.90 -12.51
CA LEU A 78 -14.56 0.54 -12.29
C LEU A 78 -13.98 1.25 -13.52
N LEU A 79 -13.06 0.59 -14.25
CA LEU A 79 -12.51 1.10 -15.50
C LEU A 79 -13.61 1.26 -16.56
N VAL A 80 -14.40 0.21 -16.80
CA VAL A 80 -15.48 0.21 -17.81
C VAL A 80 -16.59 1.22 -17.45
N GLN A 81 -16.94 1.33 -16.17
CA GLN A 81 -17.95 2.27 -15.68
C GLN A 81 -17.46 3.72 -15.59
N LYS A 82 -16.20 3.99 -15.94
CA LYS A 82 -15.61 5.33 -15.87
C LYS A 82 -15.66 5.96 -14.48
N LYS A 83 -15.51 5.14 -13.44
CA LYS A 83 -15.54 5.60 -12.04
C LYS A 83 -14.18 6.12 -11.60
N SER A 84 -14.19 7.10 -10.71
CA SER A 84 -13.00 7.48 -9.93
C SER A 84 -12.93 6.61 -8.68
N ALA A 85 -11.73 6.16 -8.32
CA ALA A 85 -11.56 5.23 -7.21
C ALA A 85 -10.17 5.34 -6.56
N GLY A 86 -10.15 5.20 -5.24
CA GLY A 86 -8.92 5.02 -4.49
C GLY A 86 -8.45 3.56 -4.55
N THR A 87 -7.20 3.34 -4.93
CA THR A 87 -6.63 1.99 -5.00
C THR A 87 -6.16 1.53 -3.62
N THR A 88 -6.56 0.32 -3.21
CA THR A 88 -5.98 -0.36 -2.03
C THR A 88 -4.57 -0.85 -2.35
N VAL A 89 -3.84 -1.28 -1.33
CA VAL A 89 -2.55 -2.01 -1.45
C VAL A 89 -2.57 -3.04 -2.59
N ALA A 90 -3.53 -3.96 -2.64
CA ALA A 90 -3.62 -4.96 -3.71
C ALA A 90 -3.69 -4.35 -5.13
N ALA A 91 -4.57 -3.35 -5.32
CA ALA A 91 -4.73 -2.69 -6.61
C ALA A 91 -3.49 -1.84 -6.97
N THR A 92 -2.91 -1.13 -6.00
CA THR A 92 -1.69 -0.34 -6.18
C THR A 92 -0.52 -1.24 -6.55
N VAL A 93 -0.31 -2.36 -5.84
CA VAL A 93 0.72 -3.37 -6.14
C VAL A 93 0.60 -3.87 -7.58
N HIS A 94 -0.60 -4.27 -7.98
CA HIS A 94 -0.86 -4.78 -9.33
C HIS A 94 -0.57 -3.72 -10.41
N LEU A 95 -1.07 -2.50 -10.23
CA LEU A 95 -0.91 -1.42 -11.20
C LEU A 95 0.52 -0.89 -11.24
N ALA A 96 1.19 -0.75 -10.10
CA ALA A 96 2.58 -0.30 -10.00
C ALA A 96 3.51 -1.24 -10.76
N HIS A 97 3.45 -2.54 -10.46
CA HIS A 97 4.29 -3.54 -11.13
C HIS A 97 4.01 -3.61 -12.64
N ARG A 98 2.74 -3.56 -13.05
CA ARG A 98 2.36 -3.56 -14.48
C ARG A 98 2.94 -2.36 -15.25
N HIS A 99 3.26 -1.26 -14.57
CA HIS A 99 3.85 -0.07 -15.16
C HIS A 99 5.34 0.09 -14.79
N GLY A 100 6.01 -0.98 -14.36
CA GLY A 100 7.45 -1.00 -14.13
C GLY A 100 7.91 -0.30 -12.84
N ILE A 101 7.02 -0.01 -11.89
CA ILE A 101 7.38 0.55 -10.59
C ILE A 101 7.62 -0.62 -9.61
N ALA A 102 8.85 -0.73 -9.10
CA ALA A 102 9.30 -1.85 -8.27
C ALA A 102 9.17 -1.62 -6.75
N VAL A 103 8.90 -0.39 -6.32
CA VAL A 103 8.79 -0.01 -4.89
C VAL A 103 7.47 0.68 -4.63
N PHE A 104 6.78 0.25 -3.56
CA PHE A 104 5.52 0.81 -3.10
C PHE A 104 5.59 1.09 -1.59
N ALA A 105 5.17 2.28 -1.16
CA ALA A 105 5.07 2.64 0.24
C ALA A 105 3.59 2.84 0.67
N THR A 106 3.22 2.25 1.81
CA THR A 106 1.92 2.42 2.47
C THR A 106 2.11 2.54 3.98
N GLY A 107 1.09 3.02 4.70
CA GLY A 107 1.09 2.95 6.16
C GLY A 107 1.06 1.50 6.66
N GLY A 108 0.19 0.66 6.11
CA GLY A 108 -0.01 -0.69 6.60
C GLY A 108 -0.79 -1.56 5.64
N ILE A 109 -0.36 -2.81 5.48
CA ILE A 109 -1.02 -3.77 4.60
C ILE A 109 -2.33 -4.28 5.23
N GLY A 110 -3.26 -4.75 4.40
CA GLY A 110 -4.32 -5.64 4.84
C GLY A 110 -3.75 -7.02 5.21
N GLY A 111 -4.60 -7.88 5.77
CA GLY A 111 -4.20 -9.20 6.24
C GLY A 111 -5.42 -10.04 6.59
N VAL A 112 -5.23 -10.98 7.51
CA VAL A 112 -6.30 -11.84 8.03
C VAL A 112 -7.05 -11.07 9.11
N HIS A 113 -8.38 -11.01 8.98
CA HIS A 113 -9.24 -10.43 10.00
C HIS A 113 -9.55 -11.48 11.10
N PRO A 114 -9.92 -11.04 12.32
CA PRO A 114 -10.39 -11.96 13.37
C PRO A 114 -11.66 -12.73 12.96
N GLU A 115 -12.46 -12.16 12.06
CA GLU A 115 -13.67 -12.76 11.53
C GLU A 115 -13.36 -13.94 10.58
N PRO A 116 -14.10 -15.06 10.68
CA PRO A 116 -13.89 -16.21 9.80
C PRO A 116 -14.04 -15.86 8.32
N PHE A 117 -13.08 -16.34 7.51
CA PHE A 117 -13.05 -16.19 6.05
C PHE A 117 -12.93 -14.74 5.53
N ASP A 118 -12.64 -13.78 6.40
CA ASP A 118 -12.34 -12.40 5.98
C ASP A 118 -10.81 -12.21 5.88
N GLU A 119 -10.32 -12.23 4.64
CA GLU A 119 -8.90 -12.08 4.34
C GLU A 119 -8.69 -11.05 3.23
N SER A 120 -7.76 -10.13 3.46
CA SER A 120 -7.44 -9.11 2.46
C SER A 120 -6.84 -9.70 1.20
N ALA A 121 -7.32 -9.21 0.04
CA ALA A 121 -6.72 -9.47 -1.26
C ALA A 121 -5.25 -9.01 -1.37
N ASP A 122 -4.79 -8.17 -0.44
CA ASP A 122 -3.40 -7.73 -0.36
C ASP A 122 -2.44 -8.92 -0.23
N LEU A 123 -2.81 -9.95 0.54
CA LEU A 123 -1.99 -11.15 0.76
C LEU A 123 -1.69 -11.87 -0.55
N TRP A 124 -2.72 -12.06 -1.38
CA TRP A 124 -2.58 -12.67 -2.71
C TRP A 124 -1.85 -11.77 -3.70
N ALA A 125 -2.06 -10.46 -3.63
CA ALA A 125 -1.35 -9.51 -4.49
C ALA A 125 0.16 -9.54 -4.23
N LEU A 126 0.57 -9.56 -2.95
CA LEU A 126 1.97 -9.69 -2.52
C LEU A 126 2.58 -11.03 -2.96
N ALA A 127 1.82 -12.13 -2.88
CA ALA A 127 2.30 -13.45 -3.27
C ALA A 127 2.58 -13.60 -4.77
N ARG A 128 1.89 -12.83 -5.62
CA ARG A 128 1.93 -12.99 -7.09
C ARG A 128 2.66 -11.87 -7.83
N THR A 129 3.03 -10.80 -7.14
CA THR A 129 3.57 -9.59 -7.78
C THR A 129 4.96 -9.31 -7.24
N PRO A 130 6.02 -9.34 -8.07
CA PRO A 130 7.37 -9.04 -7.62
C PRO A 130 7.52 -7.52 -7.45
N ILE A 131 7.20 -7.04 -6.24
CA ILE A 131 7.30 -5.64 -5.84
C ILE A 131 7.74 -5.56 -4.36
N LEU A 132 8.58 -4.58 -4.02
CA LEU A 132 8.91 -4.28 -2.63
C LEU A 132 7.82 -3.39 -2.02
N VAL A 133 7.17 -3.87 -0.96
CA VAL A 133 6.19 -3.08 -0.19
C VAL A 133 6.77 -2.68 1.15
N VAL A 134 6.90 -1.37 1.37
CA VAL A 134 7.33 -0.78 2.65
C VAL A 134 6.09 -0.38 3.44
N SER A 135 5.97 -0.90 4.66
CA SER A 135 4.84 -0.60 5.56
C SER A 135 5.22 -0.72 7.03
N SER A 136 4.38 -0.19 7.91
CA SER A 136 4.47 -0.38 9.37
C SER A 136 3.81 -1.69 9.83
N GLY A 137 3.85 -2.73 8.99
CA GLY A 137 3.19 -4.02 9.22
C GLY A 137 1.70 -4.05 8.81
N PRO A 138 0.97 -5.12 9.17
CA PRO A 138 -0.47 -5.19 8.98
C PRO A 138 -1.19 -4.13 9.83
N LYS A 139 -2.30 -3.58 9.32
CA LYS A 139 -3.16 -2.64 10.06
C LYS A 139 -3.55 -3.20 11.44
N ALA A 140 -3.66 -2.32 12.45
CA ALA A 140 -3.89 -2.69 13.85
C ALA A 140 -5.20 -3.45 14.13
N ILE A 141 -6.16 -3.41 13.20
CA ILE A 141 -7.46 -4.09 13.32
C ILE A 141 -7.41 -5.59 12.94
N LEU A 142 -6.25 -6.09 12.51
CA LEU A 142 -6.10 -7.44 11.94
C LEU A 142 -5.55 -8.43 12.96
N ASP A 143 -5.75 -9.72 12.69
CA ASP A 143 -5.03 -10.78 13.39
C ASP A 143 -3.59 -10.84 12.86
N LEU A 144 -2.67 -10.31 13.66
CA LEU A 144 -1.26 -10.21 13.31
C LEU A 144 -0.61 -11.58 13.13
N ARG A 145 -0.96 -12.55 13.98
CA ARG A 145 -0.36 -13.89 13.94
C ARG A 145 -0.87 -14.63 12.71
N ALA A 146 -2.18 -14.66 12.51
CA ALA A 146 -2.77 -15.32 11.34
C ALA A 146 -2.29 -14.67 10.03
N THR A 147 -2.08 -13.36 10.01
CA THR A 147 -1.50 -12.65 8.86
C THR A 147 -0.07 -13.13 8.56
N LEU A 148 0.79 -13.26 9.58
CA LEU A 148 2.16 -13.78 9.39
C LEU A 148 2.17 -15.22 8.87
N GLU A 149 1.39 -16.11 9.47
CA GLU A 149 1.27 -17.51 9.05
C GLU A 149 0.79 -17.61 7.60
N ARG A 150 -0.15 -16.73 7.20
CA ARG A 150 -0.63 -16.69 5.83
C ARG A 150 0.42 -16.17 4.85
N LEU A 151 1.18 -15.14 5.21
CA LEU A 151 2.29 -14.63 4.39
C LEU A 151 3.36 -15.71 4.19
N GLU A 152 3.72 -16.45 5.24
CA GLU A 152 4.63 -17.59 5.17
C GLU A 152 4.09 -18.67 4.22
N THR A 153 2.84 -19.08 4.40
CA THR A 153 2.17 -20.08 3.55
C THR A 153 2.16 -19.67 2.07
N LEU A 154 1.99 -18.37 1.80
CA LEU A 154 1.97 -17.82 0.44
C LEU A 154 3.37 -17.57 -0.14
N GLY A 155 4.44 -17.84 0.61
CA GLY A 155 5.81 -17.61 0.18
C GLY A 155 6.22 -16.13 0.10
N VAL A 156 5.53 -15.25 0.82
CA VAL A 156 5.84 -13.81 0.85
C VAL A 156 6.95 -13.56 1.87
N SER A 157 8.08 -13.02 1.40
CA SER A 157 9.19 -12.64 2.26
C SER A 157 8.85 -11.40 3.10
N VAL A 158 9.02 -11.50 4.41
CA VAL A 158 8.84 -10.39 5.36
C VAL A 158 10.19 -10.04 5.97
N VAL A 159 10.53 -8.75 5.94
CA VAL A 159 11.85 -8.24 6.31
C VAL A 159 11.70 -7.13 7.33
N GLY A 160 12.42 -7.25 8.44
CA GLY A 160 12.44 -6.23 9.51
C GLY A 160 13.48 -5.17 9.22
N TYR A 161 13.05 -3.92 9.00
CA TYR A 161 14.00 -2.81 8.87
C TYR A 161 14.48 -2.36 10.24
N ARG A 162 15.73 -2.66 10.57
CA ARG A 162 16.39 -2.35 11.86
C ARG A 162 15.67 -2.94 13.10
N THR A 163 14.78 -3.90 12.93
CA THR A 163 14.02 -4.58 14.00
C THR A 163 13.98 -6.09 13.76
N ASP A 164 13.90 -6.86 14.84
CA ASP A 164 13.63 -8.30 14.85
C ASP A 164 12.18 -8.63 15.27
N ARG A 165 11.39 -7.60 15.57
CA ARG A 165 9.96 -7.69 15.91
C ARG A 165 9.12 -7.05 14.83
N LEU A 166 7.99 -7.69 14.52
CA LEU A 166 7.03 -7.14 13.57
C LEU A 166 6.33 -5.91 14.20
N PRO A 167 6.32 -4.73 13.54
CA PRO A 167 5.51 -3.61 13.99
C PRO A 167 4.01 -3.93 13.87
N ALA A 168 3.21 -3.46 14.81
CA ALA A 168 1.75 -3.61 14.83
C ALA A 168 1.09 -2.27 14.46
N PHE A 169 1.47 -1.72 13.31
CA PHE A 169 0.98 -0.45 12.78
C PHE A 169 1.28 0.74 13.68
N PHE A 170 0.40 1.06 14.64
CA PHE A 170 0.60 2.17 15.58
C PHE A 170 1.66 1.86 16.65
N SER A 171 1.91 0.58 16.92
CA SER A 171 2.92 0.15 17.88
C SER A 171 4.21 -0.26 17.16
N PRO A 172 5.39 0.27 17.57
CA PRO A 172 6.65 0.00 16.90
C PRO A 172 7.12 -1.45 17.02
N SER A 173 6.52 -2.23 17.93
CA SER A 173 6.81 -3.64 18.15
C SER A 173 5.56 -4.41 18.57
N SER A 174 5.55 -5.72 18.33
CA SER A 174 4.57 -6.67 18.83
C SER A 174 5.26 -7.89 19.46
N PRO A 175 4.53 -8.77 20.17
CA PRO A 175 5.06 -10.05 20.62
C PRO A 175 5.54 -10.94 19.47
N SER A 176 5.01 -10.74 18.26
CA SER A 176 5.35 -11.52 17.07
C SER A 176 6.77 -11.20 16.58
N PRO A 177 7.66 -12.19 16.48
CA PRO A 177 8.96 -12.01 15.85
C PRO A 177 8.77 -11.73 14.35
N CYS A 178 9.67 -10.95 13.78
CA CYS A 178 9.83 -10.94 12.33
C CYS A 178 10.41 -12.30 11.92
N PRO A 179 10.01 -12.90 10.78
CA PRO A 179 10.60 -14.16 10.34
C PRO A 179 12.13 -14.12 10.36
N PRO A 180 12.79 -15.14 10.94
CA PRO A 180 14.22 -15.09 11.23
C PRO A 180 15.06 -14.95 9.97
N GLY A 181 16.12 -14.13 10.04
CA GLY A 181 17.19 -14.07 9.02
C GLY A 181 17.21 -12.82 8.13
N TRP A 182 16.24 -11.92 8.23
CA TRP A 182 16.11 -10.79 7.30
C TRP A 182 16.04 -9.45 8.02
N LYS A 183 17.11 -9.09 8.74
CA LYS A 183 17.32 -7.73 9.25
C LYS A 183 18.11 -6.94 8.21
N LEU A 184 17.48 -5.94 7.61
CA LEU A 184 18.22 -5.02 6.72
C LEU A 184 19.09 -4.07 7.56
N PRO A 185 20.38 -3.91 7.22
CA PRO A 185 21.26 -2.94 7.87
C PRO A 185 20.86 -1.50 7.54
N SER A 186 21.47 -0.54 8.25
CA SER A 186 21.16 0.90 8.13
C SER A 186 21.48 1.51 6.77
N ARG A 187 22.33 0.86 5.96
CA ARG A 187 22.63 1.19 4.57
C ARG A 187 22.71 -0.12 3.78
N LEU A 188 21.96 -0.19 2.68
CA LEU A 188 22.24 -1.17 1.63
C LEU A 188 23.56 -0.75 0.96
N PRO A 189 24.46 -1.71 0.64
CA PRO A 189 25.74 -1.40 0.00
C PRO A 189 25.57 -0.69 -1.35
#